data_AF-A0A6A6ARG4-F1
#
_entry.id   AF-A0A6A6ARG4-F1
#
_cell.length_a   1.000
_cell.length_b   1.000
_cell.length_c   1.000
_cell.angle_alpha   90.00
_cell.angle_beta   90.00
_cell.angle_gamma   90.00
#
_symmetry.space_group_name_H-M   'P 1'
#
loop_
_entity.id
_entity.type
_entity.pdbx_description
1 polymer ?
#
loop_
_entity_poly.entity_id
_entity_poly.type
_entity_poly.pdbx_seq_one_letter_code
_entity_poly.pdbx_strand_id
1 'polypeptide(L)'
;MPPTRLANSLLGSFRAASRRPAVVYRQTCAYHSYDYAAPPPFPPAESAILSSAYAHVPAHGFTIDALKLGARDAGYLDASTNLLPRGVFDLVNYHLVTQRLALADNVQFPDEAEQGKKMGVGAKVRALTLARLRANEPVVHRWQEALAIMAQPSYIPASLSELASLADEIWFLSGDQSVDSSWYTKRASLSTIYSATEVFMTQDKSPDFIETEQFLDNRLQDLRKVGGFMGALSEWVGYTGHSTVNVLRSKGVPV
;
A
#
# COMPACT_ATOMS: atom_id res chain seq x y z
N MET A 1 -58.58 24.10 58.98
CA MET A 1 -57.26 23.54 59.33
C MET A 1 -57.17 22.09 58.87
N PRO A 2 -56.46 21.81 57.77
CA PRO A 2 -56.07 20.46 57.36
C PRO A 2 -54.55 20.22 57.53
N PRO A 3 -54.10 18.99 57.87
CA PRO A 3 -52.70 18.72 58.19
C PRO A 3 -51.83 18.42 56.95
N THR A 4 -50.62 18.97 56.96
CA THR A 4 -49.50 18.69 56.08
C THR A 4 -48.97 17.26 56.27
N ARG A 5 -48.94 16.46 55.20
CA ARG A 5 -48.19 15.19 55.12
C ARG A 5 -46.94 15.38 54.25
N LEU A 6 -45.78 15.16 54.87
CA LEU A 6 -44.49 14.84 54.23
C LEU A 6 -44.44 13.35 53.86
N ALA A 7 -44.03 13.04 52.64
CA ALA A 7 -43.45 11.76 52.17
C ALA A 7 -43.25 11.90 50.64
N ASN A 8 -42.28 11.33 49.95
CA ASN A 8 -41.13 10.50 50.29
C ASN A 8 -40.17 10.58 49.09
N SER A 9 -38.87 10.49 49.37
CA SER A 9 -37.81 10.39 48.36
C SER A 9 -38.03 9.19 47.43
N LEU A 10 -38.11 9.43 46.12
CA LEU A 10 -38.03 8.40 45.09
C LEU A 10 -36.58 8.31 44.61
N LEU A 11 -35.77 7.51 45.30
CA LEU A 11 -34.51 7.01 44.78
C LEU A 11 -34.82 6.04 43.63
N GLY A 12 -34.79 6.56 42.40
CA GLY A 12 -34.85 5.77 41.18
C GLY A 12 -33.67 4.82 41.10
N SER A 13 -33.95 3.53 40.98
CA SER A 13 -32.98 2.49 40.75
C SER A 13 -32.47 2.58 39.31
N PHE A 14 -31.25 3.10 39.13
CA PHE A 14 -30.57 3.06 37.84
C PHE A 14 -30.17 1.62 37.50
N ARG A 15 -30.90 1.00 36.57
CA ARG A 15 -30.52 -0.29 35.99
C ARG A 15 -29.44 -0.03 34.94
N ALA A 16 -28.18 -0.21 35.30
CA ALA A 16 -27.06 -0.11 34.36
C ALA A 16 -27.15 -1.23 33.32
N ALA A 17 -27.65 -0.89 32.12
CA ALA A 17 -27.62 -1.79 30.97
C ALA A 17 -26.18 -1.89 30.46
N SER A 18 -25.48 -2.94 30.88
CA SER A 18 -24.20 -3.36 30.30
C SER A 18 -24.38 -3.71 28.82
N ARG A 19 -24.17 -2.74 27.93
CA ARG A 19 -23.99 -3.02 26.49
C ARG A 19 -22.57 -3.54 26.30
N ARG A 20 -22.39 -4.86 26.32
CA ARG A 20 -21.18 -5.48 25.79
C ARG A 20 -21.21 -5.33 24.27
N PRO A 21 -20.23 -4.67 23.63
CA PRO A 21 -20.14 -4.72 22.18
C PRO A 21 -19.78 -6.17 21.80
N ALA A 22 -20.66 -6.82 21.04
CA ALA A 22 -20.31 -8.07 20.39
C ALA A 22 -19.26 -7.74 19.33
N VAL A 23 -17.99 -8.02 19.64
CA VAL A 23 -16.92 -7.99 18.66
C VAL A 23 -17.21 -9.12 17.68
N VAL A 24 -17.81 -8.80 16.54
CA VAL A 24 -17.95 -9.74 15.42
C VAL A 24 -16.57 -9.93 14.85
N TYR A 25 -15.87 -10.94 15.35
CA TYR A 25 -14.62 -11.40 14.74
C TYR A 25 -14.99 -12.01 13.39
N ARG A 26 -14.84 -11.25 12.30
CA ARG A 26 -14.85 -11.83 10.95
C ARG A 26 -13.68 -12.80 10.89
N GLN A 27 -13.95 -14.08 11.00
CA GLN A 27 -12.99 -15.12 10.62
C GLN A 27 -12.66 -14.91 9.14
N THR A 28 -11.51 -14.33 8.87
CA THR A 28 -10.87 -14.43 7.56
C THR A 28 -10.30 -15.85 7.48
N CYS A 29 -10.81 -16.65 6.54
CA CYS A 29 -10.23 -17.95 6.25
C CYS A 29 -8.73 -17.78 5.97
N ALA A 30 -7.87 -18.42 6.77
CA ALA A 30 -6.41 -18.38 6.62
C ALA A 30 -5.90 -19.26 5.47
N TYR A 31 -6.78 -19.75 4.59
CA TYR A 31 -6.45 -20.58 3.45
C TYR A 31 -6.64 -19.79 2.16
N HIS A 32 -5.54 -19.30 1.60
CA HIS A 32 -5.50 -18.72 0.26
C HIS A 32 -5.26 -19.86 -0.73
N SER A 33 -6.31 -20.31 -1.43
CA SER A 33 -6.16 -21.12 -2.63
C SER A 33 -6.16 -20.23 -3.87
N TYR A 34 -5.35 -20.57 -4.87
CA TYR A 34 -5.35 -19.89 -6.17
C TYR A 34 -6.74 -19.87 -6.82
N ASP A 35 -7.55 -20.91 -6.55
CA ASP A 35 -8.90 -21.05 -7.10
C ASP A 35 -9.98 -20.28 -6.30
N TYR A 36 -9.61 -19.57 -5.22
CA TYR A 36 -10.59 -18.80 -4.44
C TYR A 36 -10.65 -17.36 -4.94
N ALA A 37 -11.80 -16.98 -5.49
CA ALA A 37 -12.06 -15.58 -5.85
C ALA A 37 -12.06 -14.71 -4.58
N ALA A 38 -11.04 -13.87 -4.44
CA ALA A 38 -11.00 -12.90 -3.36
C ALA A 38 -12.24 -11.98 -3.44
N PRO A 39 -12.88 -11.64 -2.31
CA PRO A 39 -13.97 -10.68 -2.33
C PRO A 39 -13.47 -9.33 -2.86
N PRO A 40 -14.35 -8.52 -3.48
CA PRO A 40 -13.96 -7.21 -3.97
C PRO A 40 -13.39 -6.36 -2.82
N PRO A 41 -12.35 -5.54 -3.09
CA PRO A 41 -11.64 -4.80 -2.05
C PRO A 41 -12.51 -3.76 -1.34
N PHE A 42 -13.54 -3.25 -2.02
CA PHE A 42 -14.47 -2.25 -1.51
C PHE A 42 -15.92 -2.76 -1.56
N PRO A 43 -16.75 -2.43 -0.56
CA PRO A 43 -18.20 -2.66 -0.61
C PRO A 43 -18.83 -1.98 -1.84
N PRO A 44 -19.93 -2.52 -2.40
CA PRO A 44 -20.50 -2.05 -3.66
C PRO A 44 -20.97 -0.58 -3.64
N ALA A 45 -21.47 -0.09 -2.50
CA ALA A 45 -21.86 1.31 -2.36
C ALA A 45 -20.65 2.25 -2.31
N GLU A 46 -19.59 1.85 -1.59
CA GLU A 46 -18.35 2.62 -1.52
C GLU A 46 -17.66 2.65 -2.89
N SER A 47 -17.56 1.51 -3.58
CA SER A 47 -16.95 1.45 -4.91
C SER A 47 -17.71 2.28 -5.94
N ALA A 48 -19.05 2.32 -5.89
CA ALA A 48 -19.84 3.17 -6.77
C ALA A 48 -19.55 4.67 -6.54
N ILE A 49 -19.46 5.10 -5.28
CA ILE A 49 -19.14 6.50 -4.95
C ILE A 49 -17.69 6.83 -5.34
N LEU A 50 -16.74 5.96 -5.01
CA LEU A 50 -15.31 6.18 -5.24
C LEU A 50 -14.96 6.17 -6.74
N SER A 51 -15.55 5.27 -7.51
CA SER A 51 -15.36 5.23 -8.98
C SER A 51 -15.90 6.48 -9.66
N SER A 52 -17.10 6.94 -9.29
CA SER A 52 -17.65 8.21 -9.79
C SER A 52 -16.84 9.42 -9.32
N ALA A 53 -16.38 9.44 -8.07
CA ALA A 53 -15.54 10.51 -7.53
C ALA A 53 -14.19 10.60 -8.26
N TYR A 54 -13.63 9.46 -8.67
CA TYR A 54 -12.34 9.41 -9.37
C TYR A 54 -12.38 10.15 -10.71
N ALA A 55 -13.53 10.16 -11.41
CA ALA A 55 -13.70 10.93 -12.65
C ALA A 55 -13.52 12.45 -12.45
N HIS A 56 -13.74 12.95 -11.23
CA HIS A 56 -13.62 14.36 -10.87
C HIS A 56 -12.23 14.75 -10.35
N VAL A 57 -11.35 13.78 -10.06
CA VAL A 57 -10.01 14.02 -9.51
C VAL A 57 -9.14 14.91 -10.40
N PRO A 58 -9.12 14.76 -11.73
CA PRO A 58 -8.29 15.65 -12.58
C PRO A 58 -8.67 17.13 -12.44
N ALA A 59 -9.94 17.45 -12.19
CA ALA A 59 -10.42 18.82 -12.04
C ALA A 59 -10.30 19.31 -10.58
N HIS A 60 -10.80 18.53 -9.62
CA HIS A 60 -10.99 18.93 -8.22
C HIS A 60 -9.92 18.42 -7.25
N GLY A 61 -9.00 17.57 -7.71
CA GLY A 61 -7.99 16.94 -6.87
C GLY A 61 -8.54 15.91 -5.90
N PHE A 62 -7.71 15.48 -4.95
CA PHE A 62 -8.11 14.58 -3.87
C PHE A 62 -8.74 15.39 -2.74
N THR A 63 -10.00 15.78 -2.93
CA THR A 63 -10.73 16.66 -2.01
C THR A 63 -12.10 16.09 -1.62
N ILE A 64 -12.70 16.65 -0.56
CA ILE A 64 -14.06 16.26 -0.14
C ILE A 64 -15.12 16.66 -1.18
N ASP A 65 -14.85 17.69 -1.98
CA ASP A 65 -15.78 18.14 -3.03
C ASP A 65 -15.85 17.13 -4.18
N ALA A 66 -14.71 16.54 -4.56
CA ALA A 66 -14.68 15.42 -5.53
C ALA A 66 -15.51 14.23 -5.04
N LEU A 67 -15.45 13.92 -3.74
CA LEU A 67 -16.26 12.86 -3.13
C LEU A 67 -17.76 13.18 -3.14
N LYS A 68 -18.15 14.42 -2.81
CA LYS A 68 -19.57 14.83 -2.86
C LYS A 68 -20.11 14.79 -4.29
N LEU A 69 -19.34 15.26 -5.27
CA LEU A 69 -19.72 15.18 -6.68
C LEU A 69 -19.87 13.72 -7.13
N GLY A 70 -18.91 12.86 -6.79
CA GLY A 70 -19.00 11.42 -7.08
C GLY A 70 -20.21 10.74 -6.41
N ALA A 71 -20.55 11.12 -5.18
CA ALA A 71 -21.74 10.61 -4.50
C ALA A 71 -23.03 11.01 -5.25
N ARG A 72 -23.15 12.27 -5.68
CA ARG A 72 -24.30 12.75 -6.47
C ARG A 72 -24.42 12.03 -7.80
N ASP A 73 -23.30 11.83 -8.50
CA ASP A 73 -23.27 11.15 -9.80
C ASP A 73 -23.62 9.66 -9.69
N ALA A 74 -23.24 9.02 -8.58
CA ALA A 74 -23.64 7.66 -8.26
C ALA A 74 -25.10 7.54 -7.75
N GLY A 75 -25.85 8.65 -7.66
CA GLY A 75 -27.24 8.66 -7.21
C GLY A 75 -27.41 8.66 -5.69
N TYR A 76 -26.36 8.95 -4.93
CA TYR A 76 -26.36 9.06 -3.48
C TYR A 76 -26.45 10.52 -3.01
N LEU A 77 -26.74 10.71 -1.72
CA LEU A 77 -26.76 12.02 -1.08
C LEU A 77 -25.33 12.43 -0.68
N ASP A 78 -25.07 13.73 -0.54
CA ASP A 78 -23.78 14.23 -0.01
C ASP A 78 -23.43 13.64 1.35
N ALA A 79 -24.44 13.32 2.17
CA ALA A 79 -24.26 12.69 3.48
C ALA A 79 -23.72 11.25 3.39
N SER A 80 -23.80 10.61 2.22
CA SER A 80 -23.28 9.26 1.98
C SER A 80 -21.75 9.21 1.99
N THR A 81 -21.04 10.35 1.94
CA THR A 81 -19.58 10.36 2.16
C THR A 81 -19.19 9.87 3.56
N ASN A 82 -20.13 9.84 4.52
CA ASN A 82 -19.91 9.24 5.84
C ASN A 82 -19.74 7.71 5.81
N LEU A 83 -20.06 7.06 4.68
CA LEU A 83 -19.76 5.64 4.46
C LEU A 83 -18.25 5.40 4.32
N LEU A 84 -17.47 6.43 3.98
CA LEU A 84 -16.02 6.38 3.83
C LEU A 84 -15.36 6.76 5.17
N PRO A 85 -14.89 5.79 5.99
CA PRO A 85 -14.43 6.06 7.35
C PRO A 85 -13.18 6.95 7.39
N ARG A 86 -12.36 6.94 6.34
CA ARG A 86 -11.13 7.75 6.22
C ARG A 86 -11.33 8.93 5.25
N GLY A 87 -12.56 9.11 4.75
CA GLY A 87 -12.95 10.23 3.89
C GLY A 87 -12.11 10.31 2.62
N VAL A 88 -11.43 11.44 2.42
CA VAL A 88 -10.59 11.69 1.22
C VAL A 88 -9.49 10.64 1.05
N PHE A 89 -8.95 10.09 2.15
CA PHE A 89 -7.95 9.04 2.04
C PHE A 89 -8.50 7.76 1.40
N ASP A 90 -9.80 7.46 1.55
CA ASP A 90 -10.41 6.31 0.87
C ASP A 90 -10.39 6.47 -0.65
N LEU A 91 -10.46 7.71 -1.17
CA LEU A 91 -10.29 8.00 -2.60
C LEU A 91 -8.86 7.74 -3.07
N VAL A 92 -7.86 8.10 -2.27
CA VAL A 92 -6.46 7.79 -2.55
C VAL A 92 -6.23 6.27 -2.51
N ASN A 93 -6.71 5.60 -1.45
CA ASN A 93 -6.59 4.16 -1.29
C ASN A 93 -7.31 3.40 -2.42
N TYR A 94 -8.46 3.89 -2.88
CA TYR A 94 -9.15 3.36 -4.05
C TYR A 94 -8.27 3.37 -5.30
N HIS A 95 -7.60 4.49 -5.59
CA HIS A 95 -6.64 4.57 -6.69
C HIS A 95 -5.49 3.57 -6.51
N LEU A 96 -4.86 3.54 -5.32
CA LEU A 96 -3.73 2.65 -5.05
C LEU A 96 -4.08 1.17 -5.28
N VAL A 97 -5.20 0.72 -4.73
CA VAL A 97 -5.66 -0.68 -4.81
C VAL A 97 -6.09 -1.02 -6.22
N THR A 98 -6.88 -0.16 -6.87
CA THR A 98 -7.39 -0.42 -8.22
C THR A 98 -6.25 -0.50 -9.23
N GLN A 99 -5.29 0.44 -9.18
CA GLN A 99 -4.14 0.42 -10.07
C GLN A 99 -3.17 -0.72 -9.78
N ARG A 100 -3.07 -1.20 -8.53
CA ARG A 100 -2.30 -2.42 -8.22
C ARG A 100 -2.95 -3.64 -8.86
N LEU A 101 -4.23 -3.86 -8.62
CA LEU A 101 -4.94 -5.05 -9.11
C LEU A 101 -5.02 -5.08 -10.64
N ALA A 102 -5.16 -3.91 -11.27
CA ALA A 102 -5.16 -3.80 -12.73
C ALA A 102 -3.82 -4.20 -13.38
N LEU A 103 -2.71 -4.31 -12.62
CA LEU A 103 -1.43 -4.75 -13.19
C LEU A 103 -1.48 -6.16 -13.76
N ALA A 104 -2.20 -7.06 -13.10
CA ALA A 104 -2.34 -8.45 -13.54
C ALA A 104 -3.01 -8.54 -14.91
N ASP A 105 -3.95 -7.63 -15.21
CA ASP A 105 -4.66 -7.59 -16.48
C ASP A 105 -3.90 -6.79 -17.54
N ASN A 106 -3.34 -5.64 -17.15
CA ASN A 106 -2.68 -4.68 -18.06
C ASN A 106 -1.35 -5.18 -18.63
N VAL A 107 -0.63 -6.02 -17.89
CA VAL A 107 0.72 -6.48 -18.28
C VAL A 107 0.72 -7.99 -18.45
N GLN A 108 0.54 -8.43 -19.71
CA GLN A 108 0.70 -9.82 -20.09
C GLN A 108 2.12 -10.04 -20.63
N PHE A 109 2.80 -11.03 -20.08
CA PHE A 109 4.07 -11.49 -20.62
C PHE A 109 3.82 -12.65 -21.57
N PRO A 110 4.46 -12.68 -22.76
CA PRO A 110 4.31 -13.81 -23.67
C PRO A 110 4.76 -15.10 -22.98
N ASP A 111 3.97 -16.15 -23.15
CA ASP A 111 4.26 -17.47 -22.61
C ASP A 111 5.58 -18.01 -23.19
N GLU A 112 6.33 -18.72 -22.35
CA GLU A 112 7.66 -19.25 -22.67
C GLU A 112 7.67 -20.12 -23.96
N ALA A 113 6.50 -20.64 -24.35
CA ALA A 113 6.29 -21.45 -25.55
C ALA A 113 6.32 -20.66 -26.87
N GLU A 114 6.02 -19.36 -26.89
CA GLU A 114 5.78 -18.64 -28.15
C GLU A 114 7.01 -17.95 -28.75
N GLN A 115 8.01 -17.55 -27.94
CA GLN A 115 9.10 -16.68 -28.43
C GLN A 115 10.52 -17.18 -28.15
N GLY A 116 10.70 -18.34 -27.49
CA GLY A 116 12.00 -18.98 -27.28
C GLY A 116 13.04 -18.19 -26.45
N LYS A 117 12.75 -16.95 -26.06
CA LYS A 117 13.64 -16.07 -25.28
C LYS A 117 12.96 -15.67 -23.98
N LYS A 118 13.37 -16.31 -22.87
CA LYS A 118 12.85 -16.03 -21.53
C LYS A 118 13.19 -14.60 -21.12
N MET A 119 12.16 -13.77 -20.90
CA MET A 119 12.37 -12.48 -20.27
C MET A 119 12.77 -12.71 -18.81
N GLY A 120 13.94 -12.21 -18.42
CA GLY A 120 14.44 -12.35 -17.06
C GLY A 120 13.51 -11.69 -16.04
N VAL A 121 13.43 -12.25 -14.82
CA VAL A 121 12.60 -11.73 -13.72
C VAL A 121 12.83 -10.24 -13.50
N GLY A 122 14.08 -9.78 -13.54
CA GLY A 122 14.40 -8.36 -13.37
C GLY A 122 13.87 -7.44 -14.48
N ALA A 123 13.67 -7.95 -15.70
CA ALA A 123 13.05 -7.19 -16.79
C ALA A 123 11.51 -7.17 -16.64
N LYS A 124 10.90 -8.27 -16.17
CA LYS A 124 9.47 -8.31 -15.79
C LYS A 124 9.16 -7.33 -14.66
N VAL A 125 9.98 -7.31 -13.60
CA VAL A 125 9.84 -6.36 -12.49
C VAL A 125 9.92 -4.92 -12.98
N ARG A 126 10.90 -4.59 -13.85
CA ARG A 126 11.00 -3.27 -14.48
C ARG A 126 9.72 -2.92 -15.23
N ALA A 127 9.24 -3.80 -16.10
CA ALA A 127 8.05 -3.57 -16.92
C ALA A 127 6.79 -3.34 -16.06
N LEU A 128 6.56 -4.17 -15.04
CA LEU A 128 5.43 -4.01 -14.11
C LEU A 128 5.52 -2.71 -13.30
N THR A 129 6.71 -2.39 -12.78
CA THR A 129 6.94 -1.16 -12.01
C THR A 129 6.67 0.07 -12.86
N LEU A 130 7.16 0.06 -14.11
CA LEU A 130 6.94 1.14 -15.06
C LEU A 130 5.46 1.26 -15.45
N ALA A 131 4.79 0.15 -15.74
CA ALA A 131 3.35 0.14 -16.03
C ALA A 131 2.54 0.73 -14.87
N ARG A 132 2.92 0.40 -13.62
CA ARG A 132 2.28 0.98 -12.44
C ARG A 132 2.50 2.48 -12.33
N LEU A 133 3.71 2.97 -12.61
CA LEU A 133 3.99 4.41 -12.59
C LEU A 133 3.19 5.14 -13.68
N ARG A 134 3.15 4.58 -14.90
CA ARG A 134 2.36 5.12 -16.02
C ARG A 134 0.87 5.23 -15.72
N ALA A 135 0.32 4.31 -14.93
CA ALA A 135 -1.06 4.41 -14.44
C ALA A 135 -1.36 5.69 -13.61
N ASN A 136 -0.35 6.40 -13.13
CA ASN A 136 -0.53 7.70 -12.44
C ASN A 136 -0.56 8.90 -13.40
N GLU A 137 -0.23 8.74 -14.69
CA GLU A 137 -0.21 9.80 -15.71
C GLU A 137 -1.47 10.70 -15.73
N PRO A 138 -2.72 10.18 -15.70
CA PRO A 138 -3.90 11.04 -15.77
C PRO A 138 -4.13 11.90 -14.52
N VAL A 139 -3.48 11.58 -13.40
CA VAL A 139 -3.66 12.25 -12.10
C VAL A 139 -2.36 12.86 -11.56
N VAL A 140 -1.28 12.81 -12.32
CA VAL A 140 0.07 13.21 -11.88
C VAL A 140 0.12 14.66 -11.38
N HIS A 141 -0.65 15.56 -11.99
CA HIS A 141 -0.74 16.99 -11.64
C HIS A 141 -1.37 17.24 -10.26
N ARG A 142 -2.16 16.28 -9.75
CA ARG A 142 -2.75 16.30 -8.40
C ARG A 142 -2.12 15.28 -7.46
N TRP A 143 -1.15 14.50 -7.95
CA TRP A 143 -0.58 13.40 -7.19
C TRP A 143 0.23 13.86 -5.97
N GLN A 144 0.81 15.07 -6.01
CA GLN A 144 1.47 15.67 -4.85
C GLN A 144 0.51 15.88 -3.67
N GLU A 145 -0.76 16.21 -3.94
CA GLU A 145 -1.79 16.34 -2.90
C GLU A 145 -2.07 14.98 -2.26
N ALA A 146 -2.18 13.91 -3.08
CA ALA A 146 -2.35 12.55 -2.58
C ALA A 146 -1.16 12.09 -1.73
N LEU A 147 0.08 12.36 -2.18
CA LEU A 147 1.29 12.07 -1.41
C LEU A 147 1.31 12.80 -0.06
N ALA A 148 0.88 14.05 -0.02
CA ALA A 148 0.77 14.82 1.23
C ALA A 148 -0.28 14.22 2.18
N ILE A 149 -1.41 13.73 1.66
CA ILE A 149 -2.42 13.01 2.46
C ILE A 149 -1.83 11.71 3.01
N MET A 150 -1.16 10.91 2.18
CA MET A 150 -0.54 9.64 2.59
C MET A 150 0.54 9.83 3.67
N ALA A 151 1.25 10.97 3.65
CA ALA A 151 2.28 11.31 4.62
C ALA A 151 1.73 11.69 6.01
N GLN A 152 0.42 11.81 6.19
CA GLN A 152 -0.16 12.10 7.50
C GLN A 152 0.01 10.90 8.45
N PRO A 153 0.39 11.10 9.74
CA PRO A 153 0.68 10.00 10.66
C PRO A 153 -0.43 8.94 10.78
N SER A 154 -1.69 9.36 10.68
CA SER A 154 -2.86 8.46 10.71
C SER A 154 -2.97 7.54 9.50
N TYR A 155 -2.41 7.95 8.35
CA TYR A 155 -2.52 7.25 7.07
C TYR A 155 -1.23 6.57 6.62
N ILE A 156 -0.09 6.89 7.24
CA ILE A 156 1.20 6.23 6.96
C ILE A 156 1.11 4.69 7.05
N PRO A 157 0.55 4.08 8.12
CA PRO A 157 0.51 2.62 8.21
C PRO A 157 -0.27 1.96 7.07
N ALA A 158 -1.41 2.56 6.71
CA ALA A 158 -2.23 2.07 5.59
C ALA A 158 -1.51 2.24 4.26
N SER A 159 -0.90 3.40 4.01
CA SER A 159 -0.16 3.69 2.78
C SER A 159 1.05 2.77 2.59
N LEU A 160 1.79 2.51 3.67
CA LEU A 160 2.92 1.56 3.67
C LEU A 160 2.45 0.11 3.45
N SER A 161 1.31 -0.28 4.02
CA SER A 161 0.73 -1.60 3.78
C SER A 161 0.40 -1.78 2.30
N GLU A 162 -0.23 -0.79 1.67
CA GLU A 162 -0.53 -0.85 0.23
C GLU A 162 0.73 -0.90 -0.63
N LEU A 163 1.77 -0.14 -0.26
CA LEU A 163 3.07 -0.17 -0.93
C LEU A 163 3.77 -1.53 -0.81
N ALA A 164 3.68 -2.17 0.37
CA ALA A 164 4.22 -3.51 0.58
C ALA A 164 3.47 -4.54 -0.27
N SER A 165 2.13 -4.47 -0.29
CA SER A 165 1.29 -5.31 -1.15
C SER A 165 1.53 -5.07 -2.64
N LEU A 166 1.82 -3.84 -3.06
CA LEU A 166 2.22 -3.54 -4.45
C LEU A 166 3.56 -4.21 -4.81
N ALA A 167 4.55 -4.12 -3.92
CA ALA A 167 5.83 -4.79 -4.15
C ALA A 167 5.65 -6.31 -4.21
N ASP A 168 4.81 -6.88 -3.34
CA ASP A 168 4.45 -8.29 -3.35
C ASP A 168 3.80 -8.71 -4.67
N GLU A 169 2.80 -7.95 -5.14
CA GLU A 169 2.11 -8.17 -6.42
C GLU A 169 3.08 -8.16 -7.61
N ILE A 170 3.98 -7.17 -7.67
CA ILE A 170 4.97 -7.07 -8.76
C ILE A 170 5.90 -8.30 -8.76
N TRP A 171 6.38 -8.72 -7.58
CA TRP A 171 7.23 -9.90 -7.48
C TRP A 171 6.48 -11.19 -7.83
N PHE A 172 5.22 -11.30 -7.41
CA PHE A 172 4.33 -12.41 -7.73
C PHE A 172 4.10 -12.52 -9.25
N LEU A 173 3.65 -11.44 -9.90
CA LEU A 173 3.42 -11.37 -11.35
C LEU A 173 4.71 -11.56 -12.17
N SER A 174 5.86 -11.21 -11.62
CA SER A 174 7.16 -11.47 -12.26
C SER A 174 7.56 -12.95 -12.26
N GLY A 175 6.91 -13.78 -11.43
CA GLY A 175 7.19 -15.20 -11.27
C GLY A 175 8.39 -15.50 -10.36
N ASP A 176 8.67 -14.65 -9.36
CA ASP A 176 9.74 -14.92 -8.40
C ASP A 176 9.34 -16.05 -7.44
N GLN A 177 10.15 -17.12 -7.39
CA GLN A 177 9.94 -18.28 -6.52
C GLN A 177 10.80 -18.21 -5.24
N SER A 178 11.31 -17.04 -4.88
CA SER A 178 12.23 -16.91 -3.76
C SER A 178 11.51 -17.06 -2.42
N VAL A 179 11.90 -18.06 -1.64
CA VAL A 179 11.33 -18.41 -0.33
C VAL A 179 12.27 -18.09 0.85
N ASP A 180 13.45 -17.54 0.58
CA ASP A 180 14.50 -17.28 1.59
C ASP A 180 14.42 -15.87 2.20
N SER A 181 15.39 -15.53 3.06
CA SER A 181 15.58 -14.17 3.62
C SER A 181 15.64 -13.06 2.57
N SER A 182 15.97 -13.40 1.31
CA SER A 182 15.91 -12.50 0.16
C SER A 182 14.50 -11.96 -0.11
N TRP A 183 13.44 -12.64 0.33
CA TRP A 183 12.03 -12.24 0.18
C TRP A 183 11.77 -10.85 0.77
N TYR A 184 12.26 -10.59 1.99
CA TYR A 184 12.08 -9.32 2.69
C TYR A 184 12.89 -8.20 2.03
N THR A 185 14.16 -8.48 1.73
CA THR A 185 15.06 -7.49 1.12
C THR A 185 14.58 -7.08 -0.27
N LYS A 186 14.07 -8.01 -1.08
CA LYS A 186 13.51 -7.75 -2.40
C LYS A 186 12.29 -6.83 -2.35
N ARG A 187 11.36 -7.08 -1.42
CA ARG A 187 10.16 -6.24 -1.25
C ARG A 187 10.52 -4.88 -0.70
N ALA A 188 11.34 -4.81 0.34
CA ALA A 188 11.78 -3.54 0.92
C ALA A 188 12.53 -2.66 -0.08
N SER A 189 13.44 -3.24 -0.87
CA SER A 189 14.17 -2.51 -1.91
C SER A 189 13.26 -2.04 -3.04
N LEU A 190 12.36 -2.90 -3.54
CA LEU A 190 11.42 -2.51 -4.58
C LEU A 190 10.46 -1.42 -4.10
N SER A 191 9.89 -1.53 -2.90
CA SER A 191 9.05 -0.49 -2.29
C SER A 191 9.78 0.85 -2.21
N THR A 192 11.05 0.82 -1.79
CA THR A 192 11.89 2.03 -1.69
C THR A 192 12.12 2.65 -3.07
N ILE A 193 12.51 1.84 -4.07
CA ILE A 193 12.74 2.30 -5.44
C ILE A 193 11.46 2.89 -6.04
N TYR A 194 10.32 2.19 -5.87
CA TYR A 194 9.03 2.66 -6.35
C TYR A 194 8.67 4.01 -5.72
N SER A 195 8.70 4.12 -4.40
CA SER A 195 8.35 5.37 -3.70
C SER A 195 9.23 6.56 -4.11
N ALA A 196 10.54 6.34 -4.28
CA ALA A 196 11.46 7.39 -4.73
C ALA A 196 11.17 7.82 -6.17
N THR A 197 10.87 6.86 -7.04
CA THR A 197 10.54 7.12 -8.45
C THR A 197 9.19 7.79 -8.60
N GLU A 198 8.20 7.42 -7.79
CA GLU A 198 6.87 8.04 -7.76
C GLU A 198 6.94 9.51 -7.35
N VAL A 199 7.74 9.85 -6.34
CA VAL A 199 7.97 11.25 -5.95
C VAL A 199 8.71 12.01 -7.06
N PHE A 200 9.72 11.39 -7.68
CA PHE A 200 10.45 11.98 -8.81
C PHE A 200 9.53 12.30 -9.99
N MET A 201 8.63 11.37 -10.34
CA MET A 201 7.65 11.52 -11.42
C MET A 201 6.78 12.77 -11.28
N THR A 202 6.47 13.21 -10.05
CA THR A 202 5.67 14.44 -9.84
C THR A 202 6.39 15.73 -10.24
N GLN A 203 7.71 15.69 -10.39
CA GLN A 203 8.54 16.85 -10.75
C GLN A 203 9.02 16.77 -12.20
N ASP A 204 8.90 15.60 -12.82
CA ASP A 204 9.32 15.34 -14.19
C ASP A 204 8.43 16.08 -15.20
N LYS A 205 9.06 16.84 -16.09
CA LYS A 205 8.40 17.59 -17.18
C LYS A 205 8.88 17.12 -18.56
N SER A 206 9.69 16.06 -18.60
CA SER A 206 10.17 15.48 -19.84
C SER A 206 9.01 14.87 -20.64
N PRO A 207 9.10 14.85 -21.98
CA PRO A 207 8.07 14.21 -22.82
C PRO A 207 7.98 12.74 -22.44
N ASP A 208 6.75 12.25 -22.30
CA ASP A 208 6.45 10.88 -21.89
C ASP A 208 7.26 10.41 -20.68
N PHE A 209 7.56 11.24 -19.68
CA PHE A 209 8.26 10.83 -18.45
C PHE A 209 9.58 10.05 -18.67
N ILE A 210 10.32 10.36 -19.75
CA ILE A 210 11.56 9.66 -20.10
C ILE A 210 12.60 9.76 -18.96
N GLU A 211 12.69 10.90 -18.28
CA GLU A 211 13.60 11.05 -17.13
C GLU A 211 13.21 10.14 -15.97
N THR A 212 11.91 9.95 -15.70
CA THR A 212 11.41 9.01 -14.70
C THR A 212 11.78 7.57 -15.04
N GLU A 213 11.67 7.17 -16.32
CA GLU A 213 12.10 5.82 -16.74
C GLU A 213 13.59 5.60 -16.54
N GLN A 214 14.40 6.59 -16.91
CA GLN A 214 15.86 6.53 -16.71
C GLN A 214 16.22 6.49 -15.22
N PHE A 215 15.52 7.26 -14.39
CA PHE A 215 15.70 7.24 -12.95
C PHE A 215 15.40 5.84 -12.38
N LEU A 216 14.27 5.23 -12.77
CA LEU A 216 13.92 3.86 -12.38
C LEU A 216 15.01 2.87 -12.78
N ASP A 217 15.50 2.96 -14.02
CA ASP A 217 16.53 2.07 -14.55
C ASP A 217 17.84 2.16 -13.78
N ASN A 218 18.26 3.39 -13.47
CA ASN A 218 19.45 3.63 -12.66
C ASN A 218 19.29 3.00 -11.26
N ARG A 219 18.14 3.19 -10.61
CA ARG A 219 17.87 2.63 -9.27
C ARG A 219 17.82 1.09 -9.28
N LEU A 220 17.19 0.49 -10.30
CA LEU A 220 17.17 -0.97 -10.45
C LEU A 220 18.56 -1.53 -10.76
N GLN A 221 19.38 -0.81 -11.52
CA GLN A 221 20.77 -1.20 -11.78
C GLN A 221 21.63 -1.10 -10.52
N ASP A 222 21.44 -0.06 -9.70
CA ASP A 222 22.14 0.10 -8.43
C ASP A 222 21.80 -1.02 -7.46
N LEU A 223 20.54 -1.46 -7.40
CA LEU A 223 20.13 -2.61 -6.59
C LEU A 223 20.88 -3.90 -7.00
N ARG A 224 21.08 -4.12 -8.31
CA ARG A 224 21.86 -5.28 -8.81
C ARG A 224 23.33 -5.22 -8.39
N LYS A 225 23.92 -4.03 -8.35
CA LYS A 225 25.31 -3.82 -7.89
C LYS A 225 25.43 -4.00 -6.37
N VAL A 226 24.49 -3.44 -5.61
CA VAL A 226 24.47 -3.47 -4.13
C VAL A 226 24.09 -4.85 -3.58
N GLY A 227 23.32 -5.66 -4.32
CA GLY A 227 23.09 -7.07 -3.98
C GLY A 227 24.40 -7.87 -3.83
N GLY A 228 25.45 -7.49 -4.57
CA GLY A 228 26.81 -8.03 -4.37
C GLY A 228 27.52 -7.46 -3.13
N PHE A 229 27.18 -6.24 -2.70
CA PHE A 229 27.78 -5.57 -1.55
C PHE A 229 27.32 -6.15 -0.21
N MET A 230 26.06 -6.58 -0.07
CA MET A 230 25.61 -7.29 1.14
C MET A 230 26.37 -8.61 1.36
N GLY A 231 26.72 -9.31 0.28
CA GLY A 231 27.62 -10.47 0.32
C GLY A 231 28.98 -10.11 0.91
N ALA A 232 29.62 -9.07 0.37
CA ALA A 232 30.91 -8.58 0.86
C ALA A 232 30.87 -8.05 2.31
N LEU A 233 29.78 -7.39 2.72
CA LEU A 233 29.60 -6.89 4.08
C LEU A 233 29.43 -8.04 5.09
N SER A 234 28.68 -9.08 4.71
CA SER A 234 28.51 -10.28 5.54
C SER A 234 29.84 -11.03 5.73
N GLU A 235 30.67 -11.08 4.68
CA GLU A 235 32.02 -11.65 4.73
C GLU A 235 32.97 -10.81 5.61
N TRP A 236 32.92 -9.48 5.50
CA TRP A 236 33.69 -8.57 6.35
C TRP A 236 33.30 -8.64 7.84
N VAL A 237 31.99 -8.73 8.15
CA VAL A 237 31.50 -8.92 9.53
C VAL A 237 31.93 -10.29 10.05
N GLY A 238 31.87 -11.35 9.24
CA GLY A 238 32.35 -12.68 9.63
C GLY A 238 33.85 -12.71 9.93
N TYR A 239 34.66 -12.06 9.08
CA TYR A 239 36.12 -11.96 9.25
C TYR A 239 36.53 -11.11 10.47
N THR A 240 35.84 -10.00 10.70
CA THR A 240 36.09 -9.10 11.85
C THR A 240 35.54 -9.68 13.16
N GLY A 241 34.46 -10.44 13.11
CA GLY A 241 33.86 -11.14 14.25
C GLY A 241 34.80 -12.18 14.85
N HIS A 242 35.43 -13.03 14.03
CA HIS A 242 36.37 -14.05 14.53
C HIS A 242 37.66 -13.47 15.10
N SER A 243 38.18 -12.38 14.52
CA SER A 243 39.37 -11.70 15.04
C SER A 243 39.10 -10.97 16.35
N THR A 244 37.90 -10.38 16.51
CA THR A 244 37.50 -9.72 17.76
C THR A 244 37.30 -10.72 18.90
N VAL A 245 36.70 -11.89 18.63
CA VAL A 245 36.50 -12.94 19.65
C VAL A 245 37.83 -13.52 20.13
N ASN A 246 38.82 -13.71 19.25
CA ASN A 246 40.14 -14.19 19.67
C ASN A 246 40.94 -13.15 20.45
N VAL A 247 40.82 -11.86 20.11
CA VAL A 247 41.46 -10.76 20.87
C VAL A 247 40.79 -10.54 22.24
N LEU A 248 39.48 -10.75 22.34
CA LEU A 248 38.76 -10.71 23.62
C LEU A 248 39.10 -11.93 24.49
N ARG A 249 39.23 -13.13 23.89
CA ARG A 249 39.68 -14.34 24.58
C ARG A 249 41.14 -14.25 25.05
N SER A 250 42.00 -13.55 24.31
CA SER A 250 43.40 -13.35 24.71
C SER A 250 43.61 -12.32 25.82
N LYS A 251 42.57 -11.55 26.19
CA LYS A 251 42.62 -10.55 27.28
C LYS A 251 41.94 -10.99 28.59
N GLY A 252 41.52 -12.26 28.71
CA GLY A 252 41.12 -12.85 29.99
C GLY A 252 39.77 -12.36 30.54
N VAL A 253 38.86 -11.86 29.70
CA VAL A 253 37.48 -11.58 30.10
C VAL A 253 36.72 -12.92 30.16
N PRO A 254 36.08 -13.27 31.29
CA PRO A 254 35.26 -14.48 31.35
C PRO A 254 34.05 -14.32 30.42
N VAL A 255 33.82 -15.33 29.59
CA VAL A 255 32.64 -15.45 28.71
C VAL A 255 31.46 -15.94 29.53
#